data_AF-A0A1H7TH22-F1
#
_entry.id   AF-A0A1H7TH22-F1
#
_cell.length_a   1.000
_cell.length_b   1.000
_cell.length_c   1.000
_cell.angle_alpha   90.00
_cell.angle_beta   90.00
_cell.angle_gamma   90.00
#
_symmetry.space_group_name_H-M   'P 1'
#
loop_
_entity.id
_entity.type
_entity.pdbx_description
1 polymer ?
#
loop_
_entity_poly.entity_id
_entity_poly.type
_entity_poly.pdbx_seq_one_letter_code
_entity_poly.pdbx_strand_id
1 'polypeptide(L)'
;MDARDLRVSDAEREHVGQLLQRAVGQGMLSLGEFTERMDTTLAAKTRGELNAVLVDLPGIQLVGEHAPQAVPYPQPAPYGQPHPQPQPHFATAEPYRGTVGHPGSVVRGRMSTVKRQGPWQVSPTLHVDSMMSDVTLDFTEAIMTSQVVEIVVSDYFGSISIVVPPEATVDLNAVETVAGSATNKVRTGPPIGPLHVVVRGKVRFGSLTAKHPFGTSWKRMLG
;
A
#
# COMPACT_ATOMS: atom_id res chain seq x y z
N MET A 1 -13.43 18.08 -22.36
CA MET A 1 -12.73 16.86 -22.77
C MET A 1 -13.22 15.76 -21.86
N ASP A 2 -14.03 14.85 -22.39
CA ASP A 2 -14.59 13.76 -21.60
C ASP A 2 -13.49 12.80 -21.17
N ALA A 3 -13.60 12.23 -19.96
CA ALA A 3 -12.57 11.34 -19.40
C ALA A 3 -12.31 10.08 -20.26
N ARG A 4 -13.24 9.77 -21.18
CA ARG A 4 -13.17 8.67 -22.15
C ARG A 4 -12.20 8.94 -23.30
N ASP A 5 -11.98 10.21 -23.66
CA ASP A 5 -11.12 10.59 -24.79
C ASP A 5 -9.63 10.70 -24.40
N LEU A 6 -9.32 10.50 -23.11
CA LEU A 6 -7.96 10.56 -22.60
C LEU A 6 -7.15 9.36 -23.10
N ARG A 7 -5.91 9.62 -23.51
CA ARG A 7 -4.97 8.56 -23.91
C ARG A 7 -4.67 7.63 -22.74
N VAL A 8 -4.61 6.35 -23.04
CA VAL A 8 -4.38 5.31 -22.04
C VAL A 8 -2.88 5.00 -21.93
N SER A 9 -2.41 4.90 -20.69
CA SER A 9 -1.02 4.60 -20.34
C SER A 9 -0.74 3.10 -20.32
N ASP A 10 0.53 2.70 -20.39
CA ASP A 10 0.92 1.28 -20.26
C ASP A 10 0.55 0.70 -18.89
N ALA A 11 0.59 1.51 -17.83
CA ALA A 11 0.17 1.08 -16.50
C ALA A 11 -1.34 0.76 -16.44
N GLU A 12 -2.17 1.52 -17.16
CA GLU A 12 -3.61 1.24 -17.27
C GLU A 12 -3.88 -0.03 -18.10
N ARG A 13 -3.11 -0.25 -19.18
CA ARG A 13 -3.18 -1.50 -19.97
C ARG A 13 -2.75 -2.72 -19.17
N GLU A 14 -1.65 -2.62 -18.42
CA GLU A 14 -1.14 -3.70 -17.56
C GLU A 14 -2.14 -4.04 -16.45
N HIS A 15 -2.75 -3.03 -15.82
CA HIS A 15 -3.76 -3.22 -14.79
C HIS A 15 -4.98 -4.00 -15.31
N VAL A 16 -5.48 -3.66 -16.50
CA VAL A 16 -6.59 -4.39 -17.12
C VAL A 16 -6.19 -5.82 -17.50
N GLY A 17 -4.97 -6.04 -17.97
CA GLY A 17 -4.44 -7.39 -18.20
C GLY A 17 -4.48 -8.27 -16.94
N GLN A 18 -4.11 -7.73 -15.78
CA GLN A 18 -4.18 -8.45 -14.51
C GLN A 18 -5.62 -8.78 -14.08
N LEU A 19 -6.58 -7.89 -14.35
CA LEU A 19 -8.00 -8.15 -14.09
C LEU A 19 -8.55 -9.28 -14.97
N LEU A 20 -8.18 -9.30 -16.25
CA LEU A 20 -8.56 -10.38 -17.17
C LEU A 20 -7.98 -11.73 -16.75
N GLN A 21 -6.70 -11.77 -16.33
CA GLN A 21 -6.07 -13.00 -15.81
C GLN A 21 -6.79 -13.54 -14.57
N ARG A 22 -7.21 -12.65 -13.66
CA ARG A 22 -7.99 -13.02 -12.49
C ARG A 22 -9.36 -13.59 -12.86
N ALA A 23 -10.04 -13.01 -13.86
CA ALA A 23 -11.34 -13.48 -14.33
C ALA A 23 -11.27 -14.90 -14.94
N VAL A 24 -10.19 -15.22 -15.67
CA VAL A 24 -9.92 -16.58 -16.15
C VAL A 24 -9.71 -17.55 -15.00
N GLY A 25 -8.90 -17.18 -13.99
CA GLY A 25 -8.68 -18.00 -12.80
C GLY A 25 -9.94 -18.28 -11.98
N GLN A 26 -10.95 -17.41 -12.11
CA GLN A 26 -12.26 -17.56 -11.47
C GLN A 26 -13.30 -18.26 -12.37
N GLY A 27 -12.91 -18.69 -13.58
CA GLY A 27 -13.80 -19.35 -14.54
C GLY A 27 -14.86 -18.43 -15.16
N MET A 28 -14.72 -17.11 -15.01
CA MET A 28 -15.65 -16.10 -15.54
C MET A 28 -15.32 -15.67 -16.97
N LEU A 29 -14.15 -16.08 -17.49
CA LEU A 29 -13.70 -15.81 -18.85
C LEU A 29 -13.03 -17.08 -19.39
N SER A 30 -13.42 -17.51 -20.58
CA SER A 30 -12.74 -18.62 -21.25
C SER A 30 -11.36 -18.19 -21.76
N LEU A 31 -10.49 -19.16 -22.06
CA LEU A 31 -9.14 -18.87 -22.58
C LEU A 31 -9.17 -18.22 -23.98
N GLY A 32 -10.19 -18.53 -24.78
CA GLY A 32 -10.41 -17.89 -26.09
C GLY A 32 -10.76 -16.41 -25.92
N GLU A 33 -11.75 -16.12 -25.08
CA GLU A 33 -12.17 -14.74 -24.80
C GLU A 33 -11.07 -13.92 -24.09
N PHE A 34 -10.24 -14.58 -23.27
CA PHE A 34 -9.07 -13.94 -22.67
C PHE A 34 -8.08 -13.44 -23.71
N THR A 35 -7.74 -14.28 -24.70
CA THR A 35 -6.81 -13.90 -25.76
C THR A 35 -7.34 -12.70 -26.55
N GLU A 36 -8.61 -12.75 -26.97
CA GLU A 36 -9.26 -11.66 -27.72
C GLU A 36 -9.32 -10.34 -26.93
N ARG A 37 -9.63 -10.41 -25.63
CA ARG A 37 -9.68 -9.22 -24.76
C ARG A 37 -8.30 -8.68 -24.41
N MET A 38 -7.29 -9.55 -24.29
CA MET A 38 -5.90 -9.13 -24.07
C MET A 38 -5.35 -8.38 -25.28
N ASP A 39 -5.62 -8.86 -26.49
CA ASP A 39 -5.22 -8.18 -27.74
C ASP A 39 -5.89 -6.79 -27.85
N THR A 40 -7.17 -6.71 -27.50
CA THR A 40 -7.90 -5.44 -27.47
C THR A 40 -7.34 -4.47 -26.43
N THR A 41 -6.97 -4.98 -25.24
CA THR A 41 -6.36 -4.19 -24.16
C THR A 41 -5.02 -3.58 -24.59
N LEU A 42 -4.18 -4.36 -25.27
CA LEU A 42 -2.88 -3.89 -25.75
C LEU A 42 -3.00 -2.90 -26.91
N ALA A 43 -4.04 -3.02 -27.74
CA ALA A 43 -4.31 -2.12 -28.85
C ALA A 43 -4.99 -0.79 -28.45
N ALA A 44 -5.56 -0.73 -27.24
CA ALA A 44 -6.33 0.43 -26.77
C ALA A 44 -5.46 1.70 -26.68
N LYS A 45 -5.94 2.78 -27.28
CA LYS A 45 -5.32 4.11 -27.29
C LYS A 45 -6.03 5.09 -26.36
N THR A 46 -7.31 4.85 -26.08
CA THR A 46 -8.14 5.73 -25.25
C THR A 46 -8.72 4.99 -24.05
N ARG A 47 -9.05 5.74 -22.98
CA ARG A 47 -9.73 5.19 -21.80
C ARG A 47 -11.13 4.67 -22.13
N GLY A 48 -11.81 5.24 -23.12
CA GLY A 48 -13.10 4.75 -23.60
C GLY A 48 -13.00 3.35 -24.21
N GLU A 49 -11.98 3.10 -25.02
CA GLU A 49 -11.68 1.77 -25.59
C GLU A 49 -11.33 0.76 -24.49
N LEU A 50 -10.51 1.16 -23.51
CA LEU A 50 -10.13 0.28 -22.40
C LEU A 50 -11.32 -0.08 -21.49
N ASN A 51 -12.23 0.87 -21.27
CA ASN A 51 -13.46 0.66 -20.52
C ASN A 51 -14.39 -0.34 -21.21
N ALA A 52 -14.47 -0.32 -22.54
CA ALA A 52 -15.34 -1.23 -23.31
C ALA A 52 -14.97 -2.71 -23.10
N VAL A 53 -13.68 -3.01 -22.88
CA VAL A 53 -13.18 -4.38 -22.60
C VAL A 53 -13.73 -4.94 -21.26
N LEU A 54 -14.11 -4.05 -20.34
CA LEU A 54 -14.54 -4.37 -18.99
C LEU A 54 -16.07 -4.41 -18.81
N VAL A 55 -16.87 -3.96 -19.80
CA VAL A 55 -18.32 -3.75 -19.67
C VAL A 55 -19.10 -5.02 -19.30
N ASP A 56 -18.67 -6.18 -19.79
CA ASP A 56 -19.37 -7.45 -19.60
C ASP A 56 -18.91 -8.27 -18.38
N LEU A 57 -18.03 -7.71 -17.53
CA LEU A 57 -17.61 -8.35 -16.26
C LEU A 57 -18.39 -7.72 -15.09
N PRO A 58 -19.37 -8.42 -14.48
CA PRO A 58 -20.17 -7.84 -13.40
C PRO A 58 -19.29 -7.59 -12.17
N GLY A 59 -19.13 -6.31 -11.80
CA GLY A 59 -18.41 -5.87 -10.60
C GLY A 59 -17.23 -4.93 -10.86
N ILE A 60 -16.90 -4.61 -12.11
CA ILE A 60 -15.80 -3.69 -12.44
C ILE A 60 -16.38 -2.46 -13.14
N GLN A 61 -16.87 -1.51 -12.35
CA GLN A 61 -17.05 -0.14 -12.82
C GLN A 61 -15.75 0.61 -12.55
N LEU A 62 -15.13 1.17 -13.60
CA LEU A 62 -14.31 2.36 -13.43
C LEU A 62 -15.26 3.48 -13.00
N VAL A 63 -15.48 3.59 -11.68
CA VAL A 63 -16.14 4.76 -11.10
C VAL A 63 -15.21 5.93 -11.40
N GLY A 64 -15.63 6.72 -12.38
CA GLY A 64 -15.06 8.04 -12.65
C GLY A 64 -15.41 8.96 -11.50
N GLU A 65 -14.72 8.82 -10.38
CA GLU A 65 -14.86 9.74 -9.26
C GLU A 65 -14.01 10.99 -9.57
N HIS A 66 -14.55 11.90 -10.38
CA HIS A 66 -14.26 13.34 -10.38
C HIS A 66 -15.41 14.07 -11.11
N ALA A 67 -16.60 14.02 -10.52
CA ALA A 67 -17.57 15.08 -10.71
C ALA A 67 -17.37 16.08 -9.56
N PRO A 68 -17.02 17.36 -9.79
CA PRO A 68 -16.96 18.33 -8.71
C PRO A 68 -18.39 18.55 -8.22
N GLN A 69 -18.67 18.16 -6.98
CA GLN A 69 -19.91 18.57 -6.32
C GLN A 69 -19.86 20.10 -6.16
N ALA A 70 -20.80 20.79 -6.78
CA ALA A 70 -20.96 22.23 -6.63
C ALA A 70 -21.38 22.52 -5.17
N VAL A 71 -20.45 23.06 -4.39
CA VAL A 71 -20.77 23.64 -3.07
C VAL A 71 -21.60 24.92 -3.28
N PRO A 72 -22.72 25.13 -2.58
CA PRO A 72 -23.44 26.39 -2.63
C PRO A 72 -22.59 27.52 -2.05
N TYR A 73 -22.31 28.58 -2.82
CA TYR A 73 -21.64 29.78 -2.30
C TYR A 73 -22.57 30.53 -1.32
N PRO A 74 -22.14 30.80 -0.08
CA PRO A 74 -22.83 31.75 0.79
C PRO A 74 -22.57 33.18 0.31
N GLN A 75 -23.63 34.00 0.25
CA GLN A 75 -23.51 35.42 -0.07
C GLN A 75 -22.72 36.18 1.04
N PRO A 76 -21.83 37.12 0.70
CA PRO A 76 -21.07 37.86 1.71
C PRO A 76 -21.92 38.97 2.37
N ALA A 77 -21.82 39.07 3.70
CA ALA A 77 -22.33 40.18 4.50
C ALA A 77 -21.38 41.41 4.40
N PRO A 78 -21.86 42.65 4.64
CA PRO A 78 -21.09 43.86 4.41
C PRO A 78 -20.00 44.09 5.47
N TYR A 79 -18.91 44.73 5.00
CA TYR A 79 -17.62 44.92 5.67
C TYR A 79 -17.65 45.64 7.03
N GLY A 80 -16.86 45.12 7.98
CA GLY A 80 -16.53 45.79 9.25
C GLY A 80 -15.30 45.21 9.98
N GLN A 81 -14.11 45.70 9.61
CA GLN A 81 -12.85 45.78 10.38
C GLN A 81 -12.02 44.52 10.78
N PRO A 82 -10.69 44.67 10.96
CA PRO A 82 -9.71 43.66 10.57
C PRO A 82 -9.14 42.84 11.74
N HIS A 83 -9.11 41.52 11.57
CA HIS A 83 -8.28 40.62 12.37
C HIS A 83 -7.05 40.21 11.55
N PRO A 84 -5.83 40.21 12.09
CA PRO A 84 -4.65 39.73 11.35
C PRO A 84 -4.77 38.23 11.14
N GLN A 85 -5.06 37.81 9.91
CA GLN A 85 -4.93 36.42 9.50
C GLN A 85 -3.45 36.12 9.22
N PRO A 86 -2.90 34.98 9.68
CA PRO A 86 -1.60 34.51 9.22
C PRO A 86 -1.68 34.28 7.70
N GLN A 87 -0.83 34.98 6.96
CA GLN A 87 -0.79 34.94 5.50
C GLN A 87 -0.45 33.53 5.01
N PRO A 88 -1.32 32.87 4.23
CA PRO A 88 -0.87 31.75 3.40
C PRO A 88 -0.03 32.34 2.28
N HIS A 89 1.28 32.13 2.37
CA HIS A 89 2.18 32.26 1.24
C HIS A 89 1.70 31.28 0.18
N PHE A 90 1.18 31.80 -0.93
CA PHE A 90 0.89 31.04 -2.14
C PHE A 90 2.21 30.49 -2.69
N ALA A 91 2.59 29.31 -2.22
CA ALA A 91 3.63 28.55 -2.87
C ALA A 91 3.08 28.04 -4.20
N THR A 92 3.75 28.43 -5.28
CA THR A 92 3.75 27.79 -6.59
C THR A 92 3.58 26.28 -6.45
N ALA A 93 2.58 25.71 -7.12
CA ALA A 93 2.36 24.26 -7.14
C ALA A 93 3.57 23.55 -7.76
N GLU A 94 4.41 22.97 -6.91
CA GLU A 94 5.44 22.01 -7.29
C GLU A 94 4.80 20.69 -7.77
N PRO A 95 5.48 19.94 -8.66
CA PRO A 95 4.98 18.67 -9.19
C PRO A 95 4.84 17.61 -8.08
N TYR A 96 3.81 16.77 -8.21
CA TYR A 96 3.43 15.67 -7.32
C TYR A 96 4.64 14.92 -6.73
N ARG A 97 4.99 15.28 -5.49
CA ARG A 97 5.88 14.55 -4.59
C ARG A 97 5.17 14.46 -3.24
N GLY A 98 4.92 13.26 -2.77
CA GLY A 98 4.56 13.01 -1.38
C GLY A 98 3.14 12.49 -1.20
N THR A 99 3.05 11.19 -0.95
CA THR A 99 2.09 10.60 -0.02
C THR A 99 1.86 11.58 1.13
N VAL A 100 0.62 12.02 1.37
CA VAL A 100 0.22 12.55 2.68
C VAL A 100 0.23 11.38 3.66
N GLY A 101 1.43 10.90 3.99
CA GLY A 101 1.64 9.97 5.08
C GLY A 101 1.50 10.75 6.38
N HIS A 102 0.74 10.22 7.33
CA HIS A 102 0.83 10.71 8.71
C HIS A 102 2.31 10.79 9.12
N PRO A 103 2.76 11.85 9.80
CA PRO A 103 4.14 11.95 10.24
C PRO A 103 4.51 10.68 11.03
N GLY A 104 5.52 9.94 10.55
CA GLY A 104 5.94 8.65 11.11
C GLY A 104 5.46 7.41 10.36
N SER A 105 4.60 7.52 9.35
CA SER A 105 4.10 6.37 8.57
C SER A 105 5.09 5.86 7.50
N VAL A 106 6.21 6.54 7.28
CA VAL A 106 7.21 6.17 6.27
C VAL A 106 8.54 5.87 6.96
N VAL A 107 9.08 4.70 6.63
CA VAL A 107 10.41 4.23 7.02
C VAL A 107 11.23 4.12 5.75
N ARG A 108 12.25 4.96 5.61
CA ARG A 108 13.10 5.01 4.41
C ARG A 108 14.55 4.71 4.76
N GLY A 109 15.11 3.68 4.13
CA GLY A 109 16.53 3.32 4.19
C GLY A 109 17.18 3.47 2.82
N ARG A 110 18.34 4.13 2.76
CA ARG A 110 19.17 4.23 1.55
C ARG A 110 20.62 3.99 1.96
N MET A 111 21.16 2.81 1.62
CA MET A 111 22.53 2.42 1.99
C MET A 111 22.80 2.61 3.49
N SER A 112 21.88 2.16 4.34
CA SER A 112 21.80 2.59 5.75
C SER A 112 21.21 1.52 6.66
N THR A 113 21.26 1.76 7.97
CA THR A 113 20.49 1.00 8.96
C THR A 113 19.41 1.87 9.57
N VAL A 114 18.17 1.38 9.64
CA VAL A 114 17.03 2.06 10.27
C VAL A 114 16.42 1.17 11.33
N LYS A 115 16.28 1.67 12.56
CA LYS A 115 15.68 0.95 13.68
C LYS A 115 14.54 1.76 14.29
N ARG A 116 13.37 1.14 14.43
CA ARG A 116 12.25 1.63 15.25
C ARG A 116 12.10 0.68 16.42
N GLN A 117 12.40 1.15 17.63
CA GLN A 117 12.46 0.35 18.86
C GLN A 117 12.02 1.18 20.06
N GLY A 118 11.65 0.52 21.15
CA GLY A 118 11.10 1.17 22.35
C GLY A 118 9.67 1.70 22.12
N PRO A 119 9.23 2.67 22.93
CA PRO A 119 7.94 3.33 22.74
C PRO A 119 7.95 4.24 21.51
N TRP A 120 7.27 3.83 20.45
CA TRP A 120 6.98 4.66 19.27
C TRP A 120 5.53 4.46 18.84
N GLN A 121 4.88 5.53 18.37
CA GLN A 121 3.52 5.44 17.84
C GLN A 121 3.53 4.79 16.46
N VAL A 122 2.72 3.74 16.32
CA VAL A 122 2.60 2.99 15.07
C VAL A 122 1.36 3.44 14.32
N SER A 123 1.56 3.92 13.10
CA SER A 123 0.48 4.21 12.16
C SER A 123 -0.22 2.91 11.72
N PRO A 124 -1.55 2.91 11.49
CA PRO A 124 -2.26 1.74 10.97
C PRO A 124 -1.70 1.23 9.63
N THR A 125 -1.08 2.13 8.86
CA THR A 125 -0.33 1.80 7.64
C THR A 125 1.08 2.35 7.72
N LEU A 126 2.07 1.49 7.46
CA LEU A 126 3.49 1.82 7.35
C LEU A 126 4.00 1.54 5.93
N HIS A 127 4.79 2.45 5.39
CA HIS A 127 5.53 2.25 4.14
C HIS A 127 7.01 2.06 4.43
N VAL A 128 7.57 0.95 3.95
CA VAL A 128 9.00 0.63 4.08
C VAL A 128 9.63 0.71 2.69
N ASP A 129 10.33 1.81 2.44
CA ASP A 129 11.12 2.04 1.23
C ASP A 129 12.59 1.79 1.56
N SER A 130 13.12 0.64 1.16
CA SER A 130 14.49 0.23 1.49
C SER A 130 15.32 -0.02 0.24
N MET A 131 16.53 0.51 0.22
CA MET A 131 17.54 0.21 -0.80
C MET A 131 18.87 -0.04 -0.09
N MET A 132 19.42 -1.23 -0.27
CA MET A 132 20.70 -1.65 0.33
C MET A 132 20.76 -1.33 1.82
N SER A 133 19.71 -1.70 2.57
CA SER A 133 19.56 -1.26 3.96
C SER A 133 19.12 -2.39 4.87
N ASP A 134 19.47 -2.24 6.15
CA ASP A 134 18.96 -3.07 7.23
C ASP A 134 17.87 -2.29 7.97
N VAL A 135 16.64 -2.79 7.95
CA VAL A 135 15.49 -2.17 8.60
C VAL A 135 14.97 -3.09 9.71
N THR A 136 14.93 -2.60 10.93
CA THR A 136 14.30 -3.28 12.07
C THR A 136 13.10 -2.49 12.56
N LEU A 137 11.93 -3.11 12.52
CA LEU A 137 10.70 -2.62 13.13
C LEU A 137 10.40 -3.49 14.34
N ASP A 138 10.60 -2.96 15.53
CA ASP A 138 10.33 -3.64 16.78
C ASP A 138 9.04 -3.11 17.40
N PHE A 139 8.04 -4.00 17.45
CA PHE A 139 6.71 -3.72 17.96
C PHE A 139 6.53 -4.16 19.43
N THR A 140 7.58 -4.64 20.10
CA THR A 140 7.47 -5.21 21.46
C THR A 140 7.11 -4.18 22.52
N GLU A 141 7.59 -2.95 22.37
CA GLU A 141 7.29 -1.80 23.25
C GLU A 141 6.51 -0.69 22.54
N ALA A 142 6.12 -0.93 21.29
CA ALA A 142 5.50 0.07 20.44
C ALA A 142 4.03 0.32 20.83
N ILE A 143 3.58 1.54 20.59
CA ILE A 143 2.22 1.99 20.93
C ILE A 143 1.35 1.89 19.67
N MET A 144 0.47 0.89 19.65
CA MET A 144 -0.43 0.66 18.53
C MET A 144 -1.57 1.68 18.52
N THR A 145 -1.88 2.22 17.34
CA THR A 145 -3.09 3.03 17.13
C THR A 145 -4.29 2.19 16.65
N SER A 146 -4.03 0.97 16.19
CA SER A 146 -5.02 0.01 15.72
C SER A 146 -4.51 -1.42 15.94
N GLN A 147 -5.43 -2.39 16.03
CA GLN A 147 -5.06 -3.81 16.18
C GLN A 147 -4.36 -4.35 14.92
N VAL A 148 -4.78 -3.88 13.74
CA VAL A 148 -4.24 -4.32 12.46
C VAL A 148 -3.28 -3.27 11.92
N VAL A 149 -2.02 -3.66 11.70
CA VAL A 149 -1.01 -2.79 11.10
C VAL A 149 -0.65 -3.34 9.73
N GLU A 150 -0.94 -2.57 8.68
CA GLU A 150 -0.51 -2.86 7.31
C GLU A 150 0.91 -2.33 7.08
N ILE A 151 1.80 -3.17 6.56
CA ILE A 151 3.15 -2.78 6.15
C ILE A 151 3.28 -3.00 4.64
N VAL A 152 3.48 -1.90 3.93
CA VAL A 152 3.72 -1.88 2.49
C VAL A 152 5.22 -1.80 2.24
N VAL A 153 5.79 -2.85 1.66
CA VAL A 153 7.24 -3.01 1.46
C VAL A 153 7.63 -2.80 0.00
N SER A 154 8.63 -1.94 -0.21
CA SER A 154 9.42 -1.90 -1.44
C SER A 154 10.89 -1.97 -1.06
N ASP A 155 11.45 -3.18 -1.08
CA ASP A 155 12.84 -3.44 -0.76
C ASP A 155 13.67 -3.81 -2.00
N TYR A 156 14.90 -3.33 -2.01
CA TYR A 156 15.93 -3.71 -2.98
C TYR A 156 17.26 -3.94 -2.25
N PHE A 157 17.74 -5.18 -2.26
CA PHE A 157 19.03 -5.58 -1.70
C PHE A 157 19.12 -5.35 -0.17
N GLY A 158 18.03 -5.50 0.56
CA GLY A 158 17.97 -5.21 1.98
C GLY A 158 17.66 -6.41 2.88
N SER A 159 17.63 -6.11 4.17
CA SER A 159 17.20 -7.03 5.22
C SER A 159 16.17 -6.32 6.10
N ILE A 160 14.95 -6.87 6.16
CA ILE A 160 13.84 -6.33 6.95
C ILE A 160 13.51 -7.31 8.06
N SER A 161 13.62 -6.88 9.31
CA SER A 161 13.21 -7.63 10.49
C SER A 161 11.98 -6.99 11.14
N ILE A 162 10.90 -7.74 11.23
CA ILE A 162 9.69 -7.40 11.99
C ILE A 162 9.73 -8.19 13.29
N VAL A 163 9.88 -7.51 14.42
CA VAL A 163 9.89 -8.12 15.75
C VAL A 163 8.58 -7.81 16.45
N VAL A 164 7.83 -8.83 16.87
CA VAL A 164 6.49 -8.67 17.45
C VAL A 164 6.36 -9.36 18.81
N PRO A 165 5.47 -8.87 19.69
CA PRO A 165 5.23 -9.51 20.99
C PRO A 165 4.66 -10.93 20.85
N PRO A 166 4.72 -11.77 21.89
CA PRO A 166 4.34 -13.19 21.83
C PRO A 166 2.90 -13.48 21.43
N GLU A 167 2.00 -12.51 21.67
CA GLU A 167 0.56 -12.59 21.39
C GLU A 167 0.20 -12.09 19.98
N ALA A 168 1.18 -11.55 19.25
CA ALA A 168 0.93 -11.01 17.92
C ALA A 168 0.82 -12.09 16.86
N THR A 169 0.14 -11.74 15.77
CA THR A 169 0.09 -12.53 14.54
C THR A 169 0.68 -11.75 13.38
N VAL A 170 1.23 -12.45 12.40
CA VAL A 170 1.79 -11.84 11.19
C VAL A 170 1.34 -12.62 9.97
N ASP A 171 0.89 -11.91 8.94
CA ASP A 171 0.54 -12.42 7.61
C ASP A 171 1.53 -11.85 6.56
N LEU A 172 2.16 -12.74 5.79
CA LEU A 172 3.09 -12.40 4.69
C LEU A 172 2.57 -12.87 3.32
N ASN A 173 1.31 -13.28 3.21
CA ASN A 173 0.73 -13.91 2.02
C ASN A 173 0.75 -13.00 0.79
N ALA A 174 0.79 -11.68 0.99
CA ALA A 174 0.85 -10.68 -0.07
C ALA A 174 2.28 -10.16 -0.33
N VAL A 175 3.31 -10.85 0.16
CA VAL A 175 4.72 -10.54 -0.11
C VAL A 175 5.21 -11.31 -1.33
N GLU A 176 5.66 -10.58 -2.34
CA GLU A 176 6.34 -11.12 -3.50
C GLU A 176 7.86 -11.02 -3.33
N THR A 177 8.57 -12.11 -3.62
CA THR A 177 10.04 -12.14 -3.56
C THR A 177 10.64 -12.31 -4.94
N VAL A 178 11.69 -11.54 -5.26
CA VAL A 178 12.55 -11.73 -6.44
C VAL A 178 13.96 -12.03 -5.94
N ALA A 179 14.46 -13.24 -6.18
CA ALA A 179 15.79 -13.67 -5.73
C ALA A 179 16.06 -13.36 -4.24
N GLY A 180 15.09 -13.65 -3.38
CA GLY A 180 15.12 -13.33 -1.95
C GLY A 180 14.23 -14.27 -1.14
N SER A 181 13.97 -13.91 0.12
CA SER A 181 13.12 -14.71 1.00
C SER A 181 12.17 -13.88 1.86
N ALA A 182 11.03 -14.47 2.19
CA ALA A 182 10.10 -13.98 3.21
C ALA A 182 9.86 -15.13 4.20
N THR A 183 10.25 -14.94 5.46
CA THR A 183 10.16 -15.96 6.50
C THR A 183 9.28 -15.49 7.64
N ASN A 184 8.25 -16.26 7.95
CA ASN A 184 7.41 -16.01 9.11
C ASN A 184 7.70 -17.03 10.22
N LYS A 185 8.21 -16.56 11.37
CA LYS A 185 8.42 -17.36 12.59
C LYS A 185 7.41 -17.01 13.68
N VAL A 186 6.31 -16.36 13.31
CA VAL A 186 5.22 -15.93 14.18
C VAL A 186 3.96 -16.68 13.74
N ARG A 187 3.00 -16.80 14.66
CA ARG A 187 1.69 -17.38 14.37
C ARG A 187 1.00 -16.63 13.21
N THR A 188 0.42 -17.38 12.29
CA THR A 188 -0.50 -16.90 11.25
C THR A 188 -1.96 -17.16 11.67
N GLY A 189 -2.91 -16.43 11.07
CA GLY A 189 -4.35 -16.60 11.34
C GLY A 189 -5.11 -15.28 11.37
N PRO A 190 -6.42 -15.31 11.71
CA PRO A 190 -7.24 -14.09 11.80
C PRO A 190 -6.67 -13.12 12.85
N PRO A 191 -7.00 -11.82 12.77
CA PRO A 191 -6.58 -10.83 13.76
C PRO A 191 -7.00 -11.25 15.18
N ILE A 192 -6.00 -11.52 16.02
CA ILE A 192 -6.18 -11.90 17.42
C ILE A 192 -5.15 -11.18 18.28
N GLY A 193 -5.48 -11.00 19.55
CA GLY A 193 -4.58 -10.36 20.50
C GLY A 193 -4.37 -8.86 20.21
N PRO A 194 -3.29 -8.27 20.73
CA PRO A 194 -3.07 -6.82 20.67
C PRO A 194 -2.53 -6.31 19.33
N LEU A 195 -2.00 -7.20 18.47
CA LEU A 195 -1.36 -6.81 17.21
C LEU A 195 -1.49 -7.92 16.16
N HIS A 196 -2.00 -7.54 15.00
CA HIS A 196 -1.99 -8.32 13.77
C HIS A 196 -1.27 -7.53 12.68
N VAL A 197 -0.13 -8.02 12.22
CA VAL A 197 0.64 -7.37 11.15
C VAL A 197 0.31 -8.02 9.82
N VAL A 198 -0.10 -7.23 8.83
CA VAL A 198 -0.29 -7.68 7.45
C VAL A 198 0.78 -7.04 6.59
N VAL A 199 1.59 -7.83 5.90
CA VAL A 199 2.65 -7.33 5.03
C VAL A 199 2.32 -7.60 3.58
N ARG A 200 2.47 -6.56 2.74
CA ARG A 200 2.37 -6.68 1.29
C ARG A 200 3.48 -5.95 0.57
N GLY A 201 3.71 -6.33 -0.68
CA GLY A 201 4.64 -5.63 -1.57
C GLY A 201 5.81 -6.52 -1.99
N LYS A 202 6.94 -5.90 -2.34
CA LYS A 202 8.03 -6.59 -3.06
C LYS A 202 9.34 -6.54 -2.28
N VAL A 203 9.96 -7.71 -2.12
CA VAL A 203 11.32 -7.88 -1.58
C VAL A 203 12.22 -8.41 -2.69
N ARG A 204 13.25 -7.65 -3.06
CA ARG A 204 14.15 -8.01 -4.18
C ARG A 204 15.57 -8.17 -3.69
N PHE A 205 16.22 -9.27 -4.03
CA PHE A 205 17.63 -9.54 -3.67
C PHE A 205 17.92 -9.42 -2.17
N GLY A 206 16.92 -9.73 -1.33
CA GLY A 206 16.93 -9.42 0.09
C GLY A 206 16.13 -10.40 0.90
N SER A 207 15.92 -10.07 2.18
CA SER A 207 15.12 -10.91 3.09
C SER A 207 14.16 -10.09 3.93
N LEU A 208 13.00 -10.67 4.20
CA LEU A 208 12.04 -10.19 5.19
C LEU A 208 11.79 -11.30 6.20
N THR A 209 11.98 -11.01 7.49
CA THR A 209 11.75 -11.97 8.58
C THR A 209 10.82 -11.39 9.63
N ALA A 210 9.71 -12.07 9.89
CA ALA A 210 8.88 -11.86 11.07
C ALA A 210 9.28 -12.83 12.18
N LYS A 211 9.52 -12.32 13.39
CA LYS A 211 9.97 -13.12 14.54
C LYS A 211 9.54 -12.53 15.88
N HIS A 212 9.61 -13.34 16.92
CA HIS A 212 9.54 -12.86 18.30
C HIS A 212 10.92 -12.37 18.78
N PRO A 213 10.99 -11.58 19.86
CA PRO A 213 12.26 -11.20 20.47
C PRO A 213 13.03 -12.44 20.96
N PHE A 214 14.36 -12.30 20.98
CA PHE A 214 15.28 -13.38 21.35
C PHE A 214 14.96 -13.91 22.76
N GLY A 215 14.95 -15.24 22.94
CA GLY A 215 14.67 -15.89 24.23
C GLY A 215 13.19 -16.21 24.52
N THR A 216 12.24 -15.74 23.72
CA THR A 216 10.80 -16.04 23.90
C THR A 216 10.52 -17.55 23.85
N SER A 217 11.14 -18.27 22.90
CA SER A 217 10.95 -19.72 22.76
C SER A 217 11.58 -20.54 23.89
N TRP A 218 12.68 -20.07 24.50
CA TRP A 218 13.28 -20.74 25.66
C TRP A 218 12.41 -20.60 26.91
N LYS A 219 11.76 -19.43 27.12
CA LYS A 219 10.81 -19.25 28.24
C LYS A 219 9.58 -20.14 28.11
N ARG A 220 9.08 -20.40 26.89
CA ARG A 220 7.95 -21.32 26.64
C ARG A 220 8.31 -22.81 26.81
N MET A 221 9.59 -23.18 26.71
CA MET A 221 10.06 -24.57 26.84
C MET A 221 10.42 -24.95 28.29
N LEU A 222 10.66 -23.97 29.16
CA LEU A 222 11.07 -24.14 30.56
C LEU A 222 9.94 -23.88 31.57
N GLY A 223 8.71 -23.64 31.09
CA GLY A 223 7.52 -23.38 31.91
C GLY A 223 6.41 -24.36 31.60
#